data_AF-A0A7S3WI69-F1
#
_entry.id   AF-A0A7S3WI69-F1
#
_cell.length_a   1.000
_cell.length_b   1.000
_cell.length_c   1.000
_cell.angle_alpha   90.00
_cell.angle_beta   90.00
_cell.angle_gamma   90.00
#
_symmetry.space_group_name_H-M   'P 1'
#
loop_
_entity.id
_entity.type
_entity.pdbx_description
1 polymer ?
#
loop_
_entity_poly.entity_id
_entity_poly.type
_entity_poly.pdbx_seq_one_letter_code
_entity_poly.pdbx_strand_id
1 'polypeptide(L)'
;PAPPPAVLRVPALQPTDWPAPPGGGRAEPPPSASDAREMALLAYFGALPRGVRGLPPSSRGYASAPWQAAISRLLREPPLAARLSELEVRLLHQPPLPEGELLRSLNAAVVGLAARGGEGEADECLGLGIVRAVDPASESLLLVTPVPPAALARAAVLLRGSLELPVALLQPTPLTPASPYLGANALRGAGAGNKQMRSRNNIKRASTPRG
;
A
#
# COMPACT_ATOMS: atom_id res chain seq x y z
N PRO A 1 28.36 12.66 -27.23
CA PRO A 1 28.01 11.46 -26.43
C PRO A 1 27.45 11.87 -25.05
N ALA A 2 26.15 11.69 -24.85
CA ALA A 2 25.53 11.89 -23.54
C ALA A 2 25.97 10.77 -22.57
N PRO A 3 26.19 11.07 -21.28
CA PRO A 3 26.52 10.03 -20.30
C PRO A 3 25.33 9.06 -20.16
N PRO A 4 25.58 7.75 -19.95
CA PRO A 4 24.51 6.80 -19.68
C PRO A 4 23.74 7.21 -18.41
N PRO A 5 22.43 6.96 -18.33
CA PRO A 5 21.63 7.33 -17.17
C PRO A 5 22.22 6.69 -15.92
N ALA A 6 22.46 7.50 -14.89
CA ALA A 6 22.93 7.05 -13.60
C ALA A 6 21.84 6.17 -12.96
N VAL A 7 21.97 4.86 -13.13
CA VAL A 7 21.12 3.88 -12.45
C VAL A 7 21.49 3.94 -10.96
N LEU A 8 20.72 4.70 -10.19
CA LEU A 8 20.79 4.68 -8.74
C LEU A 8 20.28 3.30 -8.28
N ARG A 9 21.20 2.35 -8.11
CA ARG A 9 20.89 1.07 -7.49
C ARG A 9 20.62 1.31 -6.01
N VAL A 10 19.35 1.50 -5.67
CA VAL A 10 18.92 1.43 -4.27
C VAL A 10 19.13 -0.03 -3.83
N PRO A 11 20.04 -0.31 -2.87
CA PRO A 11 20.21 -1.67 -2.38
C PRO A 11 18.88 -2.14 -1.80
N ALA A 12 18.51 -3.39 -2.10
CA ALA A 12 17.37 -4.00 -1.44
C ALA A 12 17.59 -3.92 0.08
N LEU A 13 16.67 -3.28 0.80
CA LEU A 13 16.67 -3.25 2.27
C LEU A 13 16.77 -4.70 2.77
N GLN A 14 17.93 -5.07 3.29
CA GLN A 14 18.11 -6.38 3.88
C GLN A 14 17.48 -6.30 5.28
N PRO A 15 16.74 -7.32 5.73
CA PRO A 15 16.20 -7.35 7.09
C PRO A 15 17.27 -7.14 8.20
N THR A 16 18.54 -7.36 7.86
CA THR A 16 19.71 -7.16 8.71
C THR A 16 20.13 -5.70 8.88
N ASP A 17 19.61 -4.76 8.08
CA ASP A 17 19.92 -3.33 8.20
C ASP A 17 19.17 -2.67 9.37
N TRP A 18 18.35 -3.44 10.09
CA TRP A 18 17.64 -2.95 11.26
C TRP A 18 18.58 -2.86 12.47
N PRO A 19 18.74 -1.68 13.10
CA PRO A 19 19.61 -1.55 14.25
C PRO A 19 19.13 -2.45 15.38
N ALA A 20 20.03 -3.30 15.87
CA ALA A 20 19.77 -4.18 17.00
C ALA A 20 19.23 -3.38 18.20
N PRO A 21 18.22 -3.90 18.93
CA PRO A 21 17.70 -3.21 20.09
C PRO A 21 18.80 -3.06 21.16
N PRO A 22 18.96 -1.89 21.78
CA PRO A 22 19.88 -1.73 22.90
C PRO A 22 19.27 -2.41 24.13
N GLY A 23 19.86 -3.53 24.55
CA GLY A 23 19.55 -4.19 25.83
C GLY A 23 19.12 -5.65 25.70
N GLY A 24 19.62 -6.48 26.62
CA GLY A 24 19.44 -7.94 26.67
C GLY A 24 18.04 -8.45 27.02
N GLY A 25 16.99 -7.79 26.51
CA GLY A 25 15.66 -8.38 26.41
C GLY A 25 15.60 -9.35 25.24
N ARG A 26 14.63 -10.29 25.28
CA ARG A 26 14.32 -11.15 24.14
C ARG A 26 14.10 -10.24 22.91
N ALA A 27 15.01 -10.30 21.95
CA ALA A 27 14.90 -9.48 20.75
C ALA A 27 13.54 -9.76 20.10
N GLU A 28 12.71 -8.72 19.91
CA GLU A 28 11.52 -8.87 19.10
C GLU A 28 11.94 -9.37 17.72
N PRO A 29 11.21 -10.34 17.15
CA PRO A 29 11.53 -10.82 15.82
C PRO A 29 11.48 -9.64 14.84
N PRO A 30 12.39 -9.61 13.84
CA PRO A 30 12.38 -8.55 12.84
C PRO A 30 11.01 -8.52 12.14
N PRO A 31 10.55 -7.33 11.69
CA PRO A 31 9.29 -7.20 10.97
C PRO A 31 9.27 -8.13 9.77
N SER A 32 8.09 -8.68 9.44
CA SER A 32 7.95 -9.45 8.21
C SER A 32 8.20 -8.55 7.00
N ALA A 33 8.49 -9.14 5.83
CA ALA A 33 8.63 -8.36 4.60
C ALA A 33 7.35 -7.55 4.28
N SER A 34 6.17 -8.04 4.70
CA SER A 34 4.93 -7.29 4.57
C SER A 34 4.91 -6.07 5.48
N ASP A 35 5.23 -6.26 6.76
CA ASP A 35 5.26 -5.18 7.75
C ASP A 35 6.30 -4.12 7.39
N ALA A 36 7.48 -4.54 6.92
CA ALA A 36 8.53 -3.63 6.47
C ALA A 36 8.07 -2.76 5.29
N ARG A 37 7.36 -3.34 4.31
CA ARG A 37 6.79 -2.59 3.18
C ARG A 37 5.72 -1.60 3.63
N GLU A 38 4.82 -2.03 4.51
CA GLU A 38 3.77 -1.16 5.03
C GLU A 38 4.36 0.00 5.86
N MET A 39 5.33 -0.28 6.73
CA MET A 39 6.05 0.77 7.47
C MET A 39 6.77 1.74 6.53
N ALA A 40 7.42 1.25 5.46
CA ALA A 40 8.08 2.10 4.48
C ALA A 40 7.07 3.01 3.75
N LEU A 41 5.90 2.47 3.39
CA LEU A 41 4.84 3.24 2.75
C LEU A 41 4.25 4.29 3.69
N LEU A 42 3.99 3.93 4.94
CA LEU A 42 3.56 4.87 5.97
C LEU A 42 4.60 5.96 6.22
N ALA A 43 5.90 5.60 6.25
CA ALA A 43 6.97 6.58 6.40
C ALA A 43 7.05 7.53 5.19
N TYR A 44 6.88 7.01 3.98
CA TYR A 44 6.86 7.81 2.75
C TYR A 44 5.77 8.90 2.79
N PHE A 45 4.55 8.54 3.19
CA PHE A 45 3.45 9.51 3.37
C PHE A 45 3.52 10.27 4.71
N GLY A 46 4.53 10.01 5.54
CA GLY A 46 4.70 10.60 6.86
C GLY A 46 3.58 10.25 7.86
N ALA A 47 2.90 9.13 7.66
CA ALA A 47 1.90 8.55 8.55
C ALA A 47 2.48 7.52 9.54
N LEU A 48 3.79 7.24 9.49
CA LEU A 48 4.47 6.43 10.50
C LEU A 48 4.85 7.31 11.72
N PRO A 49 4.39 6.98 12.94
CA PRO A 49 4.76 7.76 14.12
C PRO A 49 6.26 7.68 14.41
N ARG A 50 6.83 8.77 14.93
CA ARG A 50 8.26 8.84 15.26
C ARG A 50 8.62 7.81 16.34
N GLY A 51 9.76 7.13 16.16
CA GLY A 51 10.28 6.16 17.13
C GLY A 51 9.58 4.80 17.13
N VAL A 52 8.57 4.60 16.27
CA VAL A 52 7.94 3.29 16.08
C VAL A 52 8.92 2.36 15.36
N ARG A 53 9.05 1.14 15.89
CA ARG A 53 9.95 0.10 15.37
C ARG A 53 9.24 -1.09 14.74
N GLY A 54 7.91 -1.10 14.76
CA GLY A 54 7.09 -2.18 14.25
C GLY A 54 5.64 -1.76 14.14
N LEU A 55 4.88 -2.47 13.31
CA LEU A 55 3.44 -2.31 13.28
C LEU A 55 2.83 -2.88 14.57
N PRO A 56 1.72 -2.30 15.06
CA PRO A 56 1.02 -2.87 16.19
C PRO A 56 0.52 -4.30 15.89
N PRO A 57 0.58 -5.23 16.85
CA PRO A 57 0.20 -6.63 16.63
C PRO A 57 -1.31 -6.84 16.42
N SER A 58 -2.11 -5.80 16.62
CA SER A 58 -3.56 -5.83 16.38
C SER A 58 -4.06 -4.46 15.95
N SER A 59 -5.23 -4.42 15.32
CA SER A 59 -5.88 -3.17 14.88
C SER A 59 -6.08 -2.16 16.02
N ARG A 60 -6.30 -2.64 17.25
CA ARG A 60 -6.43 -1.78 18.45
C ARG A 60 -5.19 -0.93 18.71
N GLY A 61 -4.01 -1.38 18.32
CA GLY A 61 -2.78 -0.62 18.56
C GLY A 61 -2.70 0.67 17.74
N TYR A 62 -3.38 0.72 16.59
CA TYR A 62 -3.51 1.95 15.80
C TYR A 62 -4.42 3.01 16.46
N ALA A 63 -5.19 2.63 17.49
CA ALA A 63 -5.98 3.59 18.28
C ALA A 63 -5.12 4.38 19.28
N SER A 64 -3.84 4.05 19.44
CA SER A 64 -2.95 4.81 20.32
C SER A 64 -2.71 6.23 19.80
N ALA A 65 -2.50 7.17 20.72
CA ALA A 65 -2.36 8.59 20.40
C ALA A 65 -1.30 8.91 19.32
N PRO A 66 -0.09 8.29 19.31
CA PRO A 66 0.92 8.57 18.28
C PRO A 66 0.46 8.16 16.88
N TRP A 67 -0.21 6.99 16.77
CA TRP A 67 -0.76 6.50 15.50
C TRP A 67 -1.91 7.37 15.01
N GLN A 68 -2.86 7.68 15.90
CA GLN A 68 -3.98 8.55 15.57
C GLN A 68 -3.53 9.95 15.14
N ALA A 69 -2.52 10.52 15.78
CA ALA A 69 -1.94 11.81 15.38
C ALA A 69 -1.29 11.73 13.99
N ALA A 70 -0.51 10.70 13.70
CA ALA A 70 0.17 10.54 12.42
C ALA A 70 -0.82 10.30 11.27
N ILE A 71 -1.82 9.44 11.46
CA ILE A 71 -2.87 9.17 10.47
C ILE A 71 -3.73 10.42 10.25
N SER A 72 -4.18 11.07 11.33
CA SER A 72 -5.00 12.29 11.23
C SER A 72 -4.28 13.42 10.51
N ARG A 73 -2.95 13.52 10.64
CA ARG A 73 -2.14 14.49 9.89
C ARG A 73 -2.26 14.26 8.39
N LEU A 74 -2.06 13.02 7.92
CA LEU A 74 -2.24 12.68 6.51
C LEU A 74 -3.69 12.93 6.05
N LEU A 75 -4.68 12.60 6.88
CA LEU A 75 -6.09 12.82 6.58
C LEU A 75 -6.45 14.31 6.42
N ARG A 76 -5.75 15.21 7.10
CA ARG A 76 -5.94 16.67 7.01
C ARG A 76 -5.17 17.32 5.86
N GLU A 77 -4.22 16.62 5.27
CA GLU A 77 -3.46 17.14 4.14
C GLU A 77 -4.45 17.48 2.99
N PRO A 78 -4.41 18.71 2.46
CA PRO A 78 -5.30 19.11 1.38
C PRO A 78 -4.96 18.30 0.13
N PRO A 79 -5.92 17.56 -0.44
CA PRO A 79 -5.65 16.80 -1.64
C PRO A 79 -5.50 17.71 -2.86
N LEU A 80 -4.69 17.27 -3.81
CA LEU A 80 -4.56 17.87 -5.13
C LEU A 80 -5.64 17.31 -6.03
N ALA A 81 -6.40 18.18 -6.69
CA ALA A 81 -7.35 17.79 -7.70
C ALA A 81 -6.65 17.62 -9.05
N ALA A 82 -6.90 16.52 -9.74
CA ALA A 82 -6.43 16.30 -11.11
C ALA A 82 -7.56 15.75 -11.96
N ARG A 83 -7.66 16.23 -13.21
CA ARG A 83 -8.61 15.72 -14.20
C ARG A 83 -8.05 14.46 -14.83
N LEU A 84 -8.88 13.44 -14.97
CA LEU A 84 -8.46 12.20 -15.61
C LEU A 84 -8.21 12.38 -17.10
N SER A 85 -8.87 13.33 -17.77
CA SER A 85 -8.61 13.64 -19.16
C SER A 85 -7.18 14.17 -19.42
N GLU A 86 -6.49 14.64 -18.38
CA GLU A 86 -5.11 15.15 -18.45
C GLU A 86 -4.07 14.08 -18.10
N LEU A 87 -4.51 12.91 -17.65
CA LEU A 87 -3.67 11.84 -17.15
C LEU A 87 -3.90 10.55 -17.93
N GLU A 88 -2.82 9.87 -18.27
CA GLU A 88 -2.89 8.50 -18.78
C GLU A 88 -2.85 7.51 -17.61
N VAL A 89 -3.80 6.58 -17.54
CA VAL A 89 -3.81 5.54 -16.50
C VAL A 89 -3.29 4.24 -17.10
N ARG A 90 -2.20 3.71 -16.54
CA ARG A 90 -1.61 2.43 -16.93
C ARG A 90 -1.77 1.41 -15.82
N LEU A 91 -2.42 0.30 -16.14
CA LEU A 91 -2.58 -0.84 -15.22
C LEU A 91 -1.34 -1.73 -15.32
N LEU A 92 -0.59 -1.87 -14.23
CA LEU A 92 0.61 -2.68 -14.20
C LEU A 92 0.28 -4.10 -13.74
N HIS A 93 0.73 -5.10 -14.50
CA HIS A 93 0.64 -6.53 -14.16
C HIS A 93 -0.80 -7.03 -13.93
N GLN A 94 -1.79 -6.35 -14.50
CA GLN A 94 -3.20 -6.70 -14.39
C GLN A 94 -3.83 -6.87 -15.76
N PRO A 95 -4.84 -7.75 -15.89
CA PRO A 95 -5.65 -7.79 -17.10
C PRO A 95 -6.40 -6.45 -17.26
N PRO A 96 -6.83 -6.11 -18.49
CA PRO A 96 -7.69 -4.97 -18.73
C PRO A 96 -8.94 -5.03 -17.84
N LEU A 97 -9.32 -3.88 -17.30
CA LEU A 97 -10.53 -3.77 -16.47
C LEU A 97 -11.78 -3.84 -17.34
N PRO A 98 -12.89 -4.38 -16.82
CA PRO A 98 -14.20 -4.21 -17.43
C PRO A 98 -14.54 -2.73 -17.63
N GLU A 99 -15.42 -2.47 -18.59
CA GLU A 99 -15.90 -1.12 -18.86
C GLU A 99 -16.53 -0.49 -17.59
N GLY A 100 -16.18 0.76 -17.31
CA GLY A 100 -16.68 1.50 -16.14
C GLY A 100 -16.00 1.21 -14.80
N GLU A 101 -15.08 0.23 -14.71
CA GLU A 101 -14.41 -0.11 -13.44
C GLU A 101 -13.15 0.71 -13.16
N LEU A 102 -12.63 1.46 -14.14
CA LEU A 102 -11.38 2.22 -14.00
C LEU A 102 -11.42 3.17 -12.79
N LEU A 103 -12.45 4.01 -12.71
CA LEU A 103 -12.62 4.97 -11.61
C LEU A 103 -12.71 4.29 -10.25
N ARG A 104 -13.44 3.17 -10.18
CA ARG A 104 -13.59 2.38 -8.95
C ARG A 104 -12.26 1.77 -8.55
N SER A 105 -11.47 1.28 -9.51
CA SER A 105 -10.17 0.65 -9.30
C SER A 105 -9.09 1.62 -8.80
N LEU A 106 -9.27 2.92 -9.03
CA LEU A 106 -8.38 3.99 -8.59
C LEU A 106 -8.74 4.49 -7.19
N ASN A 107 -10.00 4.35 -6.77
CA ASN A 107 -10.44 4.85 -5.46
C ASN A 107 -9.72 4.10 -4.32
N ALA A 108 -9.08 4.85 -3.40
CA ALA A 108 -8.18 4.34 -2.37
C ALA A 108 -6.97 3.52 -2.87
N ALA A 109 -6.59 3.68 -4.14
CA ALA A 109 -5.40 3.04 -4.67
C ALA A 109 -4.13 3.84 -4.30
N VAL A 110 -3.05 3.10 -4.06
CA VAL A 110 -1.69 3.63 -4.10
C VAL A 110 -1.22 3.55 -5.55
N VAL A 111 -0.90 4.71 -6.13
CA VAL A 111 -0.50 4.85 -7.53
C VAL A 111 0.92 5.39 -7.63
N GLY A 112 1.65 4.97 -8.66
CA GLY A 112 2.86 5.66 -9.08
C GLY A 112 2.51 6.91 -9.89
N LEU A 113 3.23 7.99 -9.64
CA LEU A 113 3.15 9.24 -10.40
C LEU A 113 4.35 9.27 -11.32
N ALA A 114 4.14 9.37 -12.62
CA ALA A 114 5.22 9.28 -13.58
C ALA A 114 5.18 10.35 -14.67
N ALA A 115 6.37 10.78 -15.09
CA ALA A 115 6.55 11.50 -16.34
C ALA A 115 6.56 10.50 -17.49
N ARG A 116 5.87 10.84 -18.58
CA ARG A 116 5.75 9.97 -19.76
C ARG A 116 7.14 9.76 -20.38
N GLY A 117 7.52 8.49 -20.56
CA GLY A 117 8.71 8.12 -21.30
C GLY A 117 8.58 8.39 -22.80
N GLY A 118 9.71 8.53 -23.49
CA GLY A 118 9.74 8.54 -24.96
C GLY A 118 9.31 7.19 -25.56
N GLU A 119 9.17 7.14 -26.90
CA GLU A 119 8.92 5.87 -27.59
C GLU A 119 10.03 4.86 -27.28
N GLY A 120 9.65 3.70 -26.73
CA GLY A 120 10.59 2.65 -26.34
C GLY A 120 11.28 2.85 -24.99
N GLU A 121 11.02 3.96 -24.30
CA GLU A 121 11.53 4.23 -22.95
C GLU A 121 10.48 3.96 -21.87
N ALA A 122 10.94 3.55 -20.69
CA ALA A 122 10.06 3.40 -19.54
C ALA A 122 9.70 4.78 -18.95
N ASP A 123 8.50 4.87 -18.37
CA ASP A 123 8.09 6.09 -17.67
C ASP A 123 9.00 6.35 -16.45
N GLU A 124 9.34 7.62 -16.22
CA GLU A 124 10.13 8.02 -15.05
C GLU A 124 9.20 8.13 -13.84
N CYS A 125 9.37 7.24 -12.85
CA CYS A 125 8.63 7.30 -11.60
C CYS A 125 9.10 8.48 -10.74
N LEU A 126 8.23 9.46 -10.55
CA LEU A 126 8.47 10.67 -9.76
C LEU A 126 8.16 10.44 -8.27
N GLY A 127 7.37 9.41 -7.96
CA GLY A 127 6.99 9.03 -6.60
C GLY A 127 5.65 8.32 -6.55
N LEU A 128 5.06 8.27 -5.35
CA LEU A 128 3.78 7.62 -5.10
C LEU A 128 2.73 8.65 -4.67
N GLY A 129 1.47 8.32 -4.93
CA GLY A 129 0.32 9.05 -4.43
C GLY A 129 -0.77 8.10 -3.93
N ILE A 130 -1.61 8.61 -3.03
CA ILE A 130 -2.85 7.95 -2.61
C ILE A 130 -4.00 8.69 -3.28
N VAL A 131 -4.79 7.98 -4.06
CA VAL A 131 -6.07 8.50 -4.56
C VAL A 131 -7.08 8.42 -3.42
N ARG A 132 -7.31 9.55 -2.76
CA ARG A 132 -8.24 9.65 -1.62
C ARG A 132 -9.69 9.48 -2.06
N ALA A 133 -10.05 10.06 -3.20
CA ALA A 133 -11.39 9.98 -3.75
C ALA A 133 -11.34 10.15 -5.27
N VAL A 134 -12.38 9.63 -5.92
CA VAL A 134 -12.66 9.86 -7.33
C VAL A 134 -14.05 10.45 -7.43
N ASP A 135 -14.19 11.53 -8.18
CA ASP A 135 -15.47 12.12 -8.54
C ASP A 135 -15.82 11.72 -9.97
N PRO A 136 -16.74 10.77 -10.17
CA PRO A 136 -17.12 10.31 -11.50
C PRO A 136 -17.91 11.36 -12.29
N ALA A 137 -18.57 12.33 -11.62
CA ALA A 137 -19.36 13.34 -12.32
C ALA A 137 -18.45 14.40 -12.99
N SER A 138 -17.33 14.72 -12.35
CA SER A 138 -16.34 15.68 -12.88
C SER A 138 -15.09 15.01 -13.47
N GLU A 139 -15.10 13.67 -13.60
CA GLU A 139 -13.96 12.84 -14.05
C GLU A 139 -12.63 13.26 -13.42
N SER A 140 -12.67 13.56 -12.12
CA SER A 140 -11.54 14.10 -11.38
C SER A 140 -11.19 13.20 -10.21
N LEU A 141 -9.94 13.25 -9.78
CA LEU A 141 -9.46 12.54 -8.59
C LEU A 141 -8.83 13.52 -7.60
N LEU A 142 -8.89 13.12 -6.33
CA LEU A 142 -8.25 13.79 -5.22
C LEU A 142 -7.04 12.98 -4.78
N LEU A 143 -5.85 13.52 -4.97
CA LEU A 143 -4.58 12.87 -4.73
C LEU A 143 -3.87 13.45 -3.50
N VAL A 144 -3.32 12.59 -2.65
CA VAL A 144 -2.37 13.00 -1.61
C VAL A 144 -1.00 12.43 -1.93
N THR A 145 0.02 13.26 -1.96
CA THR A 145 1.39 12.84 -2.28
C THR A 145 2.42 13.75 -1.60
N PRO A 146 3.56 13.21 -1.13
CA PRO A 146 4.70 14.02 -0.68
C PRO A 146 5.58 14.50 -1.85
N VAL A 147 5.24 14.17 -3.10
CA VAL A 147 6.01 14.59 -4.28
C VAL A 147 5.98 16.12 -4.41
N PRO A 148 7.14 16.80 -4.53
CA PRO A 148 7.19 18.25 -4.63
C PRO A 148 6.48 18.78 -5.88
N PRO A 149 5.88 19.98 -5.83
CA PRO A 149 5.14 20.56 -6.95
C PRO A 149 5.93 20.62 -8.27
N ALA A 150 7.23 20.91 -8.22
CA ALA A 150 8.09 20.99 -9.40
C ALA A 150 8.22 19.64 -10.13
N ALA A 151 8.29 18.52 -9.39
CA ALA A 151 8.26 17.19 -9.97
C ALA A 151 6.86 16.84 -10.45
N LEU A 152 5.84 17.14 -9.64
CA LEU A 152 4.45 16.83 -9.95
C LEU A 152 3.94 17.52 -11.24
N ALA A 153 4.45 18.71 -11.56
CA ALA A 153 4.14 19.39 -12.82
C ALA A 153 4.53 18.60 -14.08
N ARG A 154 5.41 17.59 -13.95
CA ARG A 154 5.81 16.67 -15.02
C ARG A 154 4.98 15.39 -15.06
N ALA A 155 4.17 15.13 -14.03
CA ALA A 155 3.39 13.91 -13.92
C ALA A 155 2.27 13.91 -14.96
N ALA A 156 2.34 12.96 -15.89
CA ALA A 156 1.35 12.78 -16.96
C ALA A 156 0.72 11.38 -16.94
N VAL A 157 1.28 10.46 -16.15
CA VAL A 157 0.88 9.06 -16.11
C VAL A 157 0.65 8.61 -14.67
N LEU A 158 -0.48 7.94 -14.44
CA LEU A 158 -0.77 7.20 -13.21
C LEU A 158 -0.51 5.72 -13.43
N LEU A 159 0.43 5.17 -12.67
CA LEU A 159 0.79 3.77 -12.69
C LEU A 159 0.04 3.04 -11.58
N ARG A 160 -1.00 2.29 -11.94
CA ARG A 160 -1.82 1.54 -11.00
C ARG A 160 -1.34 0.09 -10.94
N GLY A 161 -0.60 -0.23 -9.88
CA GLY A 161 -0.10 -1.59 -9.60
C GLY A 161 -0.97 -2.37 -8.62
N SER A 162 -0.34 -3.23 -7.83
CA SER A 162 -0.95 -4.05 -6.78
C SER A 162 -0.58 -3.58 -5.36
N LEU A 163 -0.06 -2.35 -5.21
CA LEU A 163 0.22 -1.79 -3.89
C LEU A 163 -1.10 -1.48 -3.18
N GLU A 164 -1.29 -2.10 -2.03
CA GLU A 164 -2.46 -1.89 -1.18
C GLU A 164 -2.25 -0.71 -0.24
N LEU A 165 -3.36 -0.06 0.13
CA LEU A 165 -3.34 1.00 1.12
C LEU A 165 -3.00 0.40 2.50
N PRO A 166 -2.07 1.00 3.27
CA PRO A 166 -1.73 0.54 4.62
C PRO A 166 -2.97 0.38 5.51
N VAL A 167 -3.05 -0.72 6.26
CA VAL A 167 -4.20 -1.00 7.12
C VAL A 167 -4.36 0.06 8.21
N ALA A 168 -3.25 0.70 8.61
CA ALA A 168 -3.26 1.83 9.53
C ALA A 168 -4.13 2.99 9.02
N LEU A 169 -4.11 3.28 7.72
CA LEU A 169 -4.89 4.38 7.12
C LEU A 169 -6.37 4.05 6.98
N LEU A 170 -6.71 2.77 7.09
CA LEU A 170 -8.08 2.31 7.09
C LEU A 170 -8.73 2.35 8.47
N GLN A 171 -7.95 2.53 9.54
CA GLN A 171 -8.49 2.50 10.90
C GLN A 171 -9.39 3.70 11.19
N PRO A 172 -10.43 3.53 12.04
CA PRO A 172 -11.23 4.64 12.51
C PRO A 172 -10.36 5.73 13.15
N THR A 173 -10.68 6.98 12.86
CA THR A 173 -10.07 8.16 13.46
C THR A 173 -11.16 9.13 13.94
N PRO A 174 -10.82 10.16 14.74
CA PRO A 174 -11.76 11.23 15.06
C PRO A 174 -12.30 11.99 13.84
N LEU A 175 -11.60 11.95 12.70
CA LEU A 175 -12.02 12.59 11.44
C LEU A 175 -12.84 11.65 10.56
N THR A 176 -12.57 10.34 10.66
CA THR A 176 -13.18 9.28 9.85
C THR A 176 -13.65 8.16 10.78
N PRO A 177 -14.80 8.33 11.47
CA PRO A 177 -15.28 7.37 12.46
C PRO A 177 -15.64 6.00 11.84
N ALA A 178 -15.90 5.96 10.54
CA ALA A 178 -16.08 4.74 9.77
C ALA A 178 -15.22 4.81 8.49
N SER A 179 -14.51 3.74 8.19
CA SER A 179 -13.77 3.60 6.94
C SER A 179 -14.66 2.92 5.89
N PRO A 180 -14.82 3.49 4.69
CA PRO A 180 -15.64 2.89 3.63
C PRO A 180 -15.05 1.59 3.08
N TYR A 181 -13.79 1.28 3.41
CA TYR A 181 -13.09 0.07 2.98
C TYR A 181 -12.93 -0.98 4.09
N LEU A 182 -13.31 -0.67 5.33
CA LEU A 182 -13.38 -1.67 6.40
C LEU A 182 -14.83 -2.09 6.64
N GLY A 183 -15.12 -3.36 6.38
CA GLY A 183 -16.36 -3.98 6.85
C GLY A 183 -16.32 -4.12 8.38
N ALA A 184 -17.15 -3.37 9.10
CA ALA A 184 -17.41 -3.62 10.50
C ALA A 184 -18.36 -4.82 10.62
N ASN A 185 -17.93 -5.88 11.30
CA ASN A 185 -18.70 -7.12 11.50
C ASN A 185 -19.04 -7.87 10.20
N ALA A 186 -18.04 -8.44 9.53
CA ALA A 186 -18.30 -9.67 8.81
C ALA A 186 -18.79 -10.69 9.84
N LEU A 187 -20.11 -10.95 9.89
CA LEU A 187 -20.68 -12.04 10.64
C LEU A 187 -19.78 -13.25 10.39
N ARG A 188 -19.14 -13.75 11.44
CA ARG A 188 -18.47 -15.06 11.40
C ARG A 188 -19.58 -16.09 11.26
N GLY A 189 -20.12 -16.21 10.05
CA GLY A 189 -20.98 -17.32 9.70
C GLY A 189 -20.22 -18.58 10.06
N ALA A 190 -20.87 -19.46 10.82
CA ALA A 190 -20.35 -20.80 11.11
C ALA A 190 -20.03 -21.48 9.76
N GLY A 191 -18.76 -21.41 9.33
CA GLY A 191 -18.36 -21.79 7.97
C GLY A 191 -17.26 -20.93 7.35
N ALA A 192 -16.92 -19.74 7.89
CA ALA A 192 -15.79 -18.95 7.40
C ALA A 192 -14.45 -19.65 7.73
N GLY A 193 -13.94 -20.39 6.75
CA GLY A 193 -12.82 -21.34 6.83
C GLY A 193 -11.43 -20.75 7.09
N ASN A 194 -11.25 -19.95 8.13
CA ASN A 194 -9.92 -19.52 8.60
C ASN A 194 -9.33 -20.48 9.65
N LYS A 195 -9.66 -21.77 9.60
CA LYS A 195 -8.87 -22.79 10.28
C LYS A 195 -7.76 -23.19 9.32
N GLN A 196 -6.54 -22.74 9.64
CA GLN A 196 -5.29 -23.20 9.06
C GLN A 196 -5.38 -24.72 8.80
N MET A 197 -5.49 -25.10 7.53
CA MET A 197 -5.70 -26.49 7.14
C MET A 197 -4.36 -27.21 7.38
N ARG A 198 -4.18 -27.76 8.58
CA ARG A 198 -3.07 -28.66 8.88
C ARG A 198 -3.27 -29.90 8.00
N SER A 199 -2.55 -29.94 6.88
CA SER A 199 -2.42 -31.13 6.06
C SER A 199 -2.04 -32.30 6.97
N ARG A 200 -2.96 -33.26 7.12
CA ARG A 200 -2.68 -34.54 7.78
C ARG A 200 -2.21 -35.51 6.69
N ASN A 201 -0.92 -35.43 6.36
CA ASN A 201 -0.25 -36.44 5.56
C ASN A 201 -0.06 -37.71 6.40
N ASN A 202 -1.10 -38.56 6.48
CA ASN A 202 -0.89 -39.96 6.89
C ASN A 202 -1.94 -40.92 6.34
N ILE A 203 -2.23 -40.85 5.04
CA ILE A 203 -2.95 -41.94 4.36
C ILE A 203 -1.94 -43.06 4.12
N LYS A 204 -1.84 -43.99 5.06
CA LYS A 204 -1.27 -45.32 4.80
C LYS A 204 -2.23 -46.05 3.86
N ARG A 205 -1.83 -46.25 2.60
CA ARG A 205 -2.53 -47.17 1.69
C ARG A 205 -2.37 -48.58 2.25
N ALA A 206 -3.45 -49.17 2.73
CA ALA A 206 -3.50 -50.61 2.98
C ALA A 206 -3.48 -51.32 1.62
N SER A 207 -2.37 -52.03 1.33
CA SER A 207 -2.31 -52.99 0.25
C SER A 207 -2.97 -54.29 0.73
N THR A 208 -4.12 -54.65 0.16
CA THR A 208 -4.71 -55.98 0.35
C THR A 208 -3.90 -57.00 -0.47
N PRO A 209 -3.39 -58.09 0.13
CA PRO A 209 -2.80 -59.18 -0.63
C PRO A 209 -3.92 -60.03 -1.25
N ARG A 210 -3.72 -60.44 -2.51
CA ARG A 210 -4.57 -61.45 -3.16
C ARG A 210 -4.21 -62.82 -2.57
N GLY A 211 -5.20 -63.49 -1.99
CA GLY A 211 -5.23 -64.93 -1.79
C GLY A 211 -6.31 -65.50 -2.69
#